data_AF-A0A519P4K2-F1
#
_entry.id   AF-A0A519P4K2-F1
#
_cell.length_a   1.000
_cell.length_b   1.000
_cell.length_c   1.000
_cell.angle_alpha   90.00
_cell.angle_beta   90.00
_cell.angle_gamma   90.00
#
_symmetry.space_group_name_H-M   'P 1'
#
loop_
_entity.id
_entity.type
_entity.pdbx_description
1 polymer ?
#
loop_
_entity_poly.entity_id
_entity_poly.type
_entity_poly.pdbx_seq_one_letter_code
_entity_poly.pdbx_strand_id
1 'polypeptide(L)' 'MAIPASLQSGLKLPVIAAPMFLVSGPELVVACCNAGVIGTFPSLNER' A
#
# COMPACT_ATOMS: atom_id res chain seq x y z
N MET A 1 6.82 16.23 -1.35
CA MET A 1 7.72 15.17 -1.85
C MET A 1 7.18 14.70 -3.19
N ALA A 2 8.01 14.60 -4.22
CA ALA A 2 7.56 14.22 -5.56
C ALA A 2 7.38 12.69 -5.66
N ILE A 3 6.34 12.24 -6.36
CA ILE A 3 6.14 10.82 -6.67
C ILE A 3 7.15 10.41 -7.76
N PRO A 4 7.95 9.34 -7.57
CA PRO A 4 8.88 8.85 -8.60
C PRO A 4 8.15 8.53 -9.90
N ALA A 5 8.78 8.80 -11.05
CA ALA A 5 8.17 8.61 -12.37
C ALA A 5 7.62 7.18 -12.58
N SER A 6 8.30 6.17 -12.05
CA SER A 6 7.87 4.77 -12.12
C SER A 6 6.56 4.46 -11.37
N LEU A 7 6.16 5.30 -10.42
CA LEU A 7 4.96 5.14 -9.60
C LEU A 7 3.87 6.15 -9.92
N GLN A 8 4.08 7.07 -10.88
CA GLN A 8 3.08 8.09 -11.23
C GLN A 8 1.81 7.50 -11.84
N SER A 9 1.88 6.29 -12.40
CA SER A 9 0.70 5.59 -12.88
C SER A 9 -0.06 4.97 -11.69
N GLY A 10 -1.17 5.61 -11.30
CA GLY A 10 -2.09 5.11 -10.29
C GLY A 10 -1.88 5.67 -8.89
N LEU A 11 -0.64 6.02 -8.49
CA LEU A 11 -0.39 6.63 -7.19
C LEU A 11 -0.74 8.12 -7.20
N LYS A 12 -1.64 8.53 -6.30
CA LYS A 12 -2.11 9.92 -6.15
C LYS A 12 -1.44 10.64 -4.99
N LEU A 13 -1.05 9.89 -3.96
CA LEU A 13 -0.41 10.39 -2.76
C LEU A 13 0.88 9.59 -2.48
N PRO A 14 1.97 10.23 -2.05
CA PRO A 14 3.22 9.53 -1.69
C PRO A 14 3.08 8.88 -0.30
N VAL A 15 2.11 7.98 -0.14
CA VAL A 15 1.74 7.32 1.11
C VAL A 15 1.75 5.81 0.91
N ILE A 16 2.25 5.12 1.93
CA ILE A 16 2.24 3.66 2.02
C ILE A 16 1.46 3.30 3.29
N ALA A 17 0.43 2.47 3.17
CA ALA A 17 -0.27 1.92 4.32
C ALA A 17 0.63 0.89 5.02
N ALA A 18 0.84 1.03 6.33
CA ALA A 18 1.68 0.11 7.09
C ALA A 18 1.11 -1.32 7.08
N PRO A 19 1.97 -2.36 7.03
CA PRO A 19 1.53 -3.73 7.15
C PRO A 19 1.13 -4.02 8.60
N MET A 20 -0.13 -4.42 8.82
CA MET A 20 -0.67 -4.68 10.14
C MET A 20 -1.24 -6.09 10.19
N PHE A 21 -0.71 -6.93 11.08
CA PHE A 21 -1.20 -8.30 11.27
C PHE A 21 -2.67 -8.29 11.70
N LEU A 22 -3.48 -9.19 11.14
CA LEU A 22 -4.93 -9.28 11.33
C LEU A 22 -5.76 -8.05 10.87
N VAL A 23 -5.13 -7.02 10.28
CA VAL A 23 -5.82 -5.80 9.83
C VAL A 23 -5.64 -5.58 8.32
N SER A 24 -4.42 -5.68 7.81
CA SER A 24 -4.13 -5.46 6.38
C SER A 24 -4.47 -6.70 5.54
N GLY A 25 -5.77 -6.92 5.34
CA GLY A 25 -6.34 -7.94 4.46
C GLY A 25 -6.62 -7.44 3.03
N PRO A 26 -7.12 -8.31 2.13
CA PRO A 26 -7.36 -8.00 0.73
C PRO A 26 -8.27 -6.77 0.53
N GLU A 27 -9.32 -6.64 1.32
CA GLU A 27 -10.29 -5.55 1.22
C GLU A 27 -9.63 -4.19 1.45
N LEU A 28 -8.78 -4.08 2.48
CA LEU A 28 -8.05 -2.85 2.79
C LEU A 28 -7.03 -2.53 1.69
N VAL A 29 -6.27 -3.53 1.23
CA VAL A 29 -5.25 -3.33 0.19
C VAL A 29 -5.88 -2.87 -1.12
N VAL A 30 -7.02 -3.45 -1.51
CA VAL A 30 -7.78 -3.02 -2.70
C VAL A 30 -8.30 -1.59 -2.53
N ALA A 31 -8.85 -1.25 -1.37
CA ALA A 31 -9.32 0.11 -1.09
C ALA A 31 -8.18 1.15 -1.18
N CYS A 32 -7.00 0.83 -0.64
CA CYS A 32 -5.80 1.68 -0.77
C CYS A 32 -5.42 1.89 -2.24
N CYS A 33 -5.30 0.81 -3.02
CA CYS A 33 -4.94 0.89 -4.44
C CYS A 33 -5.92 1.74 -5.25
N ASN A 34 -7.23 1.56 -5.03
CA ASN A 34 -8.27 2.36 -5.70
C ASN A 34 -8.23 3.85 -5.30
N ALA A 35 -7.85 4.14 -4.05
CA ALA A 35 -7.66 5.49 -3.56
C ALA A 35 -6.36 6.15 -4.07
N GLY A 36 -5.48 5.40 -4.73
CA GLY A 36 -4.18 5.89 -5.20
C GLY A 36 -3.14 5.98 -4.08
N VAL A 37 -3.16 4.98 -3.18
CA VAL A 37 -2.22 4.76 -2.08
C VAL A 37 -1.64 3.35 -2.22
N ILE A 38 -0.39 3.13 -1.80
CA ILE A 38 0.21 1.79 -1.80
C ILE A 38 -0.33 0.99 -0.59
N GLY A 39 -1.12 -0.05 -0.84
CA GLY A 39 -1.51 -1.04 0.16
C GLY A 39 -0.42 -2.10 0.38
N THR A 40 -0.27 -2.62 1.59
CA THR A 40 0.74 -3.63 1.93
C THR A 40 0.14 -4.77 2.75
N PHE A 41 0.69 -5.98 2.58
CA PHE A 41 0.37 -7.14 3.42
C PHE A 41 1.50 -7.37 4.44
N PRO A 42 1.18 -7.84 5.66
CA PRO A 42 2.20 -8.30 6.58
C PRO A 42 2.87 -9.56 6.01
N SER A 43 4.19 -9.54 5.89
CA SER A 43 4.96 -10.76 5.66
C SER A 43 5.05 -11.55 6.96
N LEU A 44 5.01 -12.88 6.86
CA LEU A 44 5.36 -13.74 7.98
C LEU A 44 6.86 -13.51 8.28
N ASN A 45 7.21 -13.20 9.52
CA ASN A 45 8.60 -13.13 9.92
C ASN A 45 9.13 -14.56 10.07
N GLU A 46 9.56 -15.17 8.96
CA GLU A 46 10.20 -16.49 8.91
C GLU A 46 11.60 -16.41 9.53
N ARG A 47 11.65 -16.44 10.86
CA ARG A 47 12.86 -16.63 11.65
C ARG A 47 13.01 -18.08 12.06
#